data_AF-A0A7S0MSX2-F1
#
_entry.id   AF-A0A7S0MSX2-F1
#
_cell.length_a   1.000
_cell.length_b   1.000
_cell.length_c   1.000
_cell.angle_alpha   90.00
_cell.angle_beta   90.00
_cell.angle_gamma   90.00
#
_symmetry.space_group_name_H-M   'P 1'
#
loop_
_entity.id
_entity.type
_entity.pdbx_description
1 polymer ?
#
loop_
_entity_poly.entity_id
_entity_poly.type
_entity_poly.pdbx_seq_one_letter_code
_entity_poly.pdbx_strand_id
1 'polypeptide(L)'
;GQPIQSFIDLRDKINSYLSAEYEQITFKTLRTYLLSLSDDEKHIFFGYTLPCIIQFALDLPNSIKTRIGLLRAETEHFVLLSQGQIACILANAFLCTFAWRRWRDAESAHFPSINFLSLFDRAADPTSIEKLKCIVQYFTVLAARKHSGAPALQQTVLFQRRIG
;
A
#
# COMPACT_ATOMS: atom_id res chain seq x y z
N GLY A 1 9.20 -11.10 13.87
CA GLY A 1 9.98 -11.32 12.63
C GLY A 1 11.22 -10.44 12.68
N GLN A 2 12.29 -10.79 11.97
CA GLN A 2 13.47 -9.93 11.89
C GLN A 2 13.11 -8.56 11.27
N PRO A 3 13.74 -7.46 11.71
CA PRO A 3 13.49 -6.14 11.16
C PRO A 3 13.94 -6.08 9.70
N ILE A 4 13.12 -5.48 8.85
CA ILE A 4 13.47 -5.21 7.44
C ILE A 4 14.36 -3.98 7.43
N GLN A 5 15.62 -4.11 7.03
CA GLN A 5 16.62 -3.04 7.10
C GLN A 5 17.18 -2.65 5.73
N SER A 6 16.83 -3.39 4.68
CA SER A 6 17.33 -3.16 3.34
C SER A 6 16.25 -3.37 2.28
N PHE A 7 16.54 -2.90 1.07
CA PHE A 7 15.74 -3.23 -0.11
C PHE A 7 15.64 -4.74 -0.34
N ILE A 8 16.72 -5.48 -0.11
CA ILE A 8 16.77 -6.93 -0.33
C ILE A 8 15.78 -7.61 0.62
N ASP A 9 15.80 -7.26 1.90
CA ASP A 9 14.87 -7.79 2.89
C ASP A 9 13.41 -7.51 2.52
N LEU A 10 13.13 -6.27 2.10
CA LEU A 10 11.77 -5.85 1.72
C LEU A 10 11.30 -6.61 0.48
N ARG A 11 12.12 -6.69 -0.56
CA ARG A 11 11.85 -7.42 -1.80
C ARG A 11 11.60 -8.89 -1.51
N ASP A 12 12.47 -9.53 -0.74
CA ASP A 12 12.38 -10.96 -0.45
C ASP A 12 11.14 -11.25 0.40
N LYS A 13 10.79 -10.34 1.31
CA LYS A 13 9.54 -10.46 2.06
C LYS A 13 8.33 -10.34 1.15
N ILE A 14 8.29 -9.37 0.24
CA ILE A 14 7.18 -9.23 -0.72
C ILE A 14 7.09 -10.48 -1.60
N ASN A 15 8.21 -10.91 -2.19
CA ASN A 15 8.27 -12.09 -3.04
C ASN A 15 7.84 -13.37 -2.33
N SER A 16 8.07 -13.51 -1.01
CA SER A 16 7.72 -14.73 -0.26
C SER A 16 6.23 -15.09 -0.28
N TYR A 17 5.35 -14.14 -0.59
CA TYR A 17 3.90 -14.37 -0.72
C TYR A 17 3.35 -14.02 -2.11
N LEU A 18 4.18 -13.60 -3.06
CA LEU A 18 3.77 -13.48 -4.45
C LEU A 18 3.67 -14.87 -5.12
N SER A 19 2.78 -15.01 -6.11
CA SER A 19 2.68 -16.24 -6.90
C SER A 19 3.83 -16.37 -7.91
N ALA A 20 4.13 -17.59 -8.34
CA ALA A 20 5.17 -17.90 -9.33
C ALA A 20 5.09 -17.08 -10.63
N GLU A 21 3.89 -16.66 -11.03
CA GLU A 21 3.66 -15.76 -12.18
C GLU A 21 4.38 -14.40 -12.08
N TYR A 22 4.87 -14.03 -10.90
CA TYR A 22 5.56 -12.77 -10.63
C TYR A 22 7.05 -12.95 -10.30
N GLU A 23 7.62 -14.13 -10.56
CA GLU A 23 9.06 -14.39 -10.36
C GLU A 23 9.96 -13.45 -11.17
N GLN A 24 9.45 -12.87 -12.26
CA GLN A 24 10.20 -11.94 -13.13
C GLN A 24 10.22 -10.49 -12.62
N ILE A 25 9.54 -10.19 -11.52
CA ILE A 25 9.46 -8.82 -11.00
C ILE A 25 10.80 -8.41 -10.39
N THR A 26 11.33 -7.31 -10.90
CA THR A 26 12.64 -6.77 -10.56
C THR A 26 12.59 -5.70 -9.47
N PHE A 27 11.40 -5.12 -9.22
CA PHE A 27 11.21 -3.99 -8.31
C PHE A 27 12.11 -2.79 -8.66
N LYS A 28 12.40 -2.59 -9.95
CA LYS A 28 13.39 -1.60 -10.42
C LYS A 28 13.11 -0.20 -9.90
N THR A 29 11.87 0.28 -9.94
CA THR A 29 11.50 1.61 -9.42
C THR A 29 11.69 1.70 -7.91
N LEU A 30 11.25 0.70 -7.15
CA LEU A 30 11.41 0.67 -5.69
C LEU A 30 12.89 0.64 -5.30
N ARG A 31 13.70 -0.16 -6.01
CA ARG A 31 15.15 -0.23 -5.82
C ARG A 31 15.80 1.12 -6.08
N THR A 32 15.53 1.72 -7.23
CA THR A 32 16.10 3.03 -7.61
C THR A 32 15.72 4.10 -6.58
N TYR A 33 14.46 4.14 -6.14
CA TYR A 33 14.02 5.06 -5.10
C TYR A 33 14.81 4.87 -3.80
N LEU A 34 14.86 3.66 -3.23
CA LEU A 34 15.54 3.41 -1.96
C LEU A 34 17.06 3.65 -2.03
N LEU A 35 17.68 3.41 -3.18
CA LEU A 35 19.09 3.73 -3.39
C LEU A 35 19.35 5.22 -3.52
N SER A 36 18.36 6.00 -3.98
CA SER A 36 18.47 7.46 -4.11
C SER A 36 18.33 8.21 -2.78
N LEU A 37 17.84 7.55 -1.73
CA LEU A 37 17.70 8.12 -0.40
C LEU A 37 19.06 8.34 0.28
N SER A 38 19.18 9.42 1.03
CA SER A 38 20.29 9.64 1.98
C SER A 38 20.25 8.62 3.12
N ASP A 39 21.33 8.54 3.90
CA ASP A 39 21.38 7.60 5.03
C ASP A 39 20.37 7.96 6.13
N ASP A 40 20.12 9.25 6.37
CA ASP A 40 19.07 9.72 7.28
C ASP A 40 17.68 9.35 6.75
N GLU A 41 17.42 9.53 5.45
CA GLU A 41 16.14 9.16 4.84
C GLU A 41 15.90 7.64 4.88
N LYS A 42 16.95 6.83 4.68
CA LYS A 42 16.87 5.37 4.85
C LYS A 42 16.59 5.00 6.30
N HIS A 43 17.26 5.65 7.26
CA HIS A 43 17.01 5.44 8.68
C HIS A 43 15.56 5.75 9.05
N ILE A 44 15.01 6.87 8.54
CA ILE A 44 13.59 7.22 8.70
C ILE A 44 12.70 6.15 8.06
N PHE A 45 13.00 5.75 6.82
CA PHE A 45 12.17 4.79 6.09
C PHE A 45 12.12 3.42 6.78
N PHE A 46 13.26 2.79 7.04
CA PHE A 46 13.30 1.44 7.63
C PHE A 46 13.03 1.44 9.14
N GLY A 47 13.40 2.51 9.86
CA GLY A 47 13.23 2.62 11.31
C GLY A 47 11.83 3.05 11.75
N TYR A 48 11.13 3.84 10.94
CA TYR A 48 9.86 4.47 11.35
C TYR A 48 8.74 4.25 10.33
N THR A 49 8.95 4.64 9.06
CA THR A 49 7.89 4.64 8.05
C THR A 49 7.41 3.22 7.70
N LEU A 50 8.33 2.31 7.37
CA LEU A 50 8.01 0.94 7.01
C LEU A 50 7.39 0.15 8.19
N PRO A 51 7.90 0.22 9.43
CA PRO A 51 7.22 -0.34 10.59
C PRO A 51 5.79 0.18 10.77
N CYS A 52 5.56 1.48 10.53
CA CYS A 52 4.22 2.06 10.57
C CYS A 52 3.31 1.47 9.49
N ILE A 53 3.79 1.34 8.25
CA ILE A 53 3.09 0.67 7.14
C ILE A 53 2.72 -0.76 7.55
N ILE A 54 3.67 -1.55 8.06
CA ILE A 54 3.42 -2.93 8.48
C ILE A 54 2.34 -2.98 9.56
N GLN A 55 2.37 -2.07 10.53
CA GLN A 55 1.38 -2.03 11.59
C GLN A 55 -0.04 -1.72 11.07
N PHE A 56 -0.18 -0.76 10.15
CA PHE A 56 -1.46 -0.51 9.49
C PHE A 56 -1.92 -1.70 8.65
N ALA A 57 -0.99 -2.38 7.97
CA ALA A 57 -1.34 -3.54 7.17
C ALA A 57 -1.89 -4.68 8.03
N LEU A 58 -1.25 -4.96 9.16
CA LEU A 58 -1.66 -5.99 10.12
C LEU A 58 -2.96 -5.65 10.86
N ASP A 59 -3.27 -4.37 11.03
CA ASP A 59 -4.51 -3.93 11.69
C ASP A 59 -5.76 -3.99 10.80
N LEU A 60 -5.59 -4.25 9.49
CA LEU A 60 -6.70 -4.28 8.53
C LEU A 60 -7.91 -5.14 9.00
N PRO A 61 -7.74 -6.38 9.52
CA PRO A 61 -8.87 -7.20 9.97
C PRO A 61 -9.61 -6.64 11.19
N ASN A 62 -8.94 -5.85 12.03
CA ASN A 62 -9.55 -5.20 13.19
C ASN A 62 -10.28 -3.91 12.77
N SER A 63 -9.66 -3.15 11.87
CA SER A 63 -10.16 -1.87 11.34
C SER A 63 -11.34 -2.04 10.38
N ILE A 64 -11.36 -3.09 9.56
CA ILE A 64 -12.39 -3.37 8.58
C ILE A 64 -12.96 -4.77 8.84
N LYS A 65 -14.04 -4.82 9.63
CA LYS A 65 -14.68 -6.07 10.09
C LYS A 65 -15.64 -6.68 9.06
N THR A 66 -16.11 -5.87 8.12
CA THR A 66 -17.06 -6.27 7.08
C THR A 66 -16.44 -6.12 5.70
N ARG A 67 -16.93 -6.89 4.73
CA ARG A 67 -16.49 -6.72 3.34
C ARG A 67 -16.88 -5.33 2.86
N ILE A 68 -15.93 -4.61 2.27
CA ILE A 68 -16.21 -3.36 1.57
C ILE A 68 -17.04 -3.67 0.33
N GLY A 69 -18.17 -2.99 0.16
CA GLY A 69 -19.01 -3.13 -1.03
C GLY A 69 -18.27 -2.67 -2.29
N LEU A 70 -18.29 -3.48 -3.34
CA LEU A 70 -17.70 -3.12 -4.63
C LEU A 70 -18.61 -2.15 -5.37
N LEU A 71 -18.04 -1.04 -5.86
CA LEU A 71 -18.75 -0.02 -6.64
C LEU A 71 -18.84 -0.45 -8.12
N ARG A 72 -19.89 -1.19 -8.47
CA ARG A 72 -20.08 -1.81 -9.80
C ARG A 72 -20.57 -0.83 -10.85
N ALA A 73 -20.38 -1.19 -12.11
CA ALA A 73 -21.03 -0.50 -13.22
C ALA A 73 -22.54 -0.54 -13.06
N GLU A 74 -23.20 0.54 -13.46
CA GLU A 74 -24.67 0.66 -13.49
C GLU A 74 -25.34 0.56 -12.12
N THR A 75 -24.59 0.65 -11.02
CA THR A 75 -25.15 0.70 -9.65
C THR A 75 -24.81 2.03 -8.98
N GLU A 76 -25.82 2.68 -8.42
CA GLU A 76 -25.62 3.77 -7.45
C GLU A 76 -25.28 3.18 -6.10
N HIS A 77 -24.04 3.36 -5.67
CA HIS A 77 -23.58 2.88 -4.38
C HIS A 77 -22.50 3.80 -3.82
N PHE A 78 -22.33 3.73 -2.50
CA PHE A 78 -21.29 4.48 -1.82
C PHE A 78 -20.65 3.64 -0.72
N VAL A 79 -19.42 4.02 -0.36
CA VAL A 79 -18.69 3.46 0.76
C VAL A 79 -18.18 4.63 1.60
N LEU A 80 -18.36 4.53 2.91
CA LEU A 80 -17.77 5.43 3.89
C LEU A 80 -16.59 4.71 4.56
N LEU A 81 -15.41 5.32 4.50
CA LEU A 81 -14.22 4.80 5.18
C LEU A 81 -13.58 5.91 6.00
N SER A 82 -13.13 5.58 7.21
CA SER A 82 -12.25 6.48 7.95
C SER A 82 -10.88 6.58 7.28
N GLN A 83 -10.18 7.69 7.46
CA GLN A 83 -8.79 7.85 7.03
C GLN A 83 -7.87 6.74 7.59
N GLY A 84 -8.11 6.27 8.83
CA GLY A 84 -7.41 5.10 9.38
C GLY A 84 -7.67 3.81 8.59
N GLN A 85 -8.92 3.55 8.20
CA GLN A 85 -9.26 2.39 7.36
C GLN A 85 -8.60 2.49 5.98
N ILE A 86 -8.59 3.69 5.38
CA ILE A 86 -7.89 3.96 4.11
C ILE A 86 -6.39 3.69 4.27
N ALA A 87 -5.76 4.12 5.37
CA ALA A 87 -4.35 3.84 5.65
C ALA A 87 -4.07 2.33 5.74
N CYS A 88 -4.94 1.55 6.38
CA CYS A 88 -4.84 0.07 6.41
C CYS A 88 -4.91 -0.54 5.02
N ILE A 89 -5.82 -0.05 4.16
CA ILE A 89 -5.95 -0.53 2.77
C ILE A 89 -4.68 -0.18 1.97
N LEU A 90 -4.25 1.08 2.01
CA LEU A 90 -3.05 1.53 1.28
C LEU A 90 -1.78 0.83 1.78
N ALA A 91 -1.69 0.51 3.07
CA ALA A 91 -0.56 -0.22 3.61
C ALA A 91 -0.48 -1.66 3.08
N ASN A 92 -1.63 -2.33 2.99
CA ASN A 92 -1.73 -3.65 2.36
C ASN A 92 -1.42 -3.58 0.85
N ALA A 93 -1.88 -2.53 0.17
CA ALA A 93 -1.56 -2.27 -1.24
C ALA A 93 -0.05 -2.06 -1.47
N PHE A 94 0.60 -1.27 -0.60
CA PHE A 94 2.04 -1.03 -0.62
C PHE A 94 2.83 -2.32 -0.40
N LEU A 95 2.44 -3.14 0.58
CA LEU A 95 3.06 -4.44 0.82
C LEU A 95 2.58 -5.53 -0.15
N CYS A 96 1.71 -5.21 -1.11
CA CYS A 96 1.21 -6.17 -2.10
C CYS A 96 0.53 -7.42 -1.49
N THR A 97 -0.15 -7.28 -0.35
CA THR A 97 -0.75 -8.40 0.41
C THR A 97 -2.17 -8.77 -0.04
N PHE A 98 -2.82 -7.94 -0.87
CA PHE A 98 -4.11 -8.33 -1.44
C PHE A 98 -3.90 -9.50 -2.40
N ALA A 99 -4.50 -10.65 -2.06
CA ALA A 99 -4.32 -11.88 -2.80
C ALA A 99 -4.76 -11.75 -4.25
N TRP A 100 -3.80 -11.77 -5.19
CA TRP A 100 -4.04 -11.77 -6.64
C TRP A 100 -4.93 -12.92 -7.11
N ARG A 101 -4.99 -14.04 -6.35
CA ARG A 101 -5.77 -15.23 -6.70
C ARG A 101 -7.29 -15.02 -6.62
N ARG A 102 -7.77 -14.08 -5.80
CA ARG A 102 -9.20 -13.72 -5.74
C ARG A 102 -9.64 -12.76 -6.86
N TRP A 103 -8.67 -12.25 -7.63
CA TRP A 103 -8.94 -11.39 -8.79
C TRP A 103 -9.22 -12.19 -10.07
N ARG A 104 -9.05 -13.52 -10.03
CA ARG A 104 -9.35 -14.44 -11.13
C ARG A 104 -10.78 -14.98 -11.14
N ASP A 105 -11.60 -14.61 -10.16
CA ASP A 105 -13.03 -14.77 -10.31
C ASP A 105 -13.48 -13.75 -11.38
N ALA A 106 -14.32 -14.16 -12.34
CA ALA A 106 -14.74 -13.32 -13.48
C ALA A 106 -15.24 -11.93 -13.03
N GLU A 107 -15.78 -11.85 -11.83
CA GLU A 107 -16.26 -10.63 -11.19
C GLU A 107 -15.15 -9.61 -10.86
N SER A 108 -14.01 -10.08 -10.34
CA SER A 108 -12.90 -9.22 -9.92
C SER A 108 -11.98 -8.82 -11.09
N ALA A 109 -12.01 -9.55 -12.21
CA ALA A 109 -11.24 -9.25 -13.42
C ALA A 109 -11.60 -7.88 -14.03
N HIS A 110 -12.79 -7.35 -13.71
CA HIS A 110 -13.27 -6.05 -14.18
C HIS A 110 -12.80 -4.86 -13.32
N PHE A 111 -12.07 -5.11 -12.22
CA PHE A 111 -11.58 -4.09 -11.30
C PHE A 111 -10.06 -3.90 -11.44
N PRO A 112 -9.54 -2.67 -11.26
CA PRO A 112 -8.11 -2.40 -11.33
C PRO A 112 -7.36 -3.08 -10.19
N SER A 113 -6.11 -3.49 -10.44
CA SER A 113 -5.24 -3.98 -9.36
C SER A 113 -4.96 -2.88 -8.35
N ILE A 114 -5.15 -3.21 -7.07
CA ILE A 114 -4.90 -2.30 -5.95
C ILE A 114 -3.43 -2.31 -5.50
N ASN A 115 -2.71 -3.41 -5.73
CA ASN A 115 -1.34 -3.58 -5.25
C ASN A 115 -0.37 -2.69 -6.03
N PHE A 116 0.66 -2.18 -5.34
CA PHE A 116 1.64 -1.26 -5.94
C PHE A 116 2.74 -1.97 -6.73
N LEU A 117 2.58 -3.26 -6.99
CA LEU A 117 3.54 -4.09 -7.69
C LEU A 117 3.94 -3.51 -9.05
N SER A 118 2.95 -3.03 -9.83
CA SER A 118 3.21 -2.38 -11.12
C SER A 118 3.94 -1.04 -10.98
N LEU A 119 3.74 -0.30 -9.87
CA LEU A 119 4.49 0.91 -9.58
C LEU A 119 5.95 0.57 -9.23
N PHE A 120 6.19 -0.51 -8.50
CA PHE A 120 7.52 -0.93 -8.10
C PHE A 120 8.36 -1.48 -9.25
N ASP A 121 7.74 -2.13 -10.23
CA ASP A 121 8.44 -2.82 -11.32
C ASP A 121 8.62 -2.00 -12.60
N ARG A 122 8.05 -0.80 -12.68
CA ARG A 122 8.27 0.10 -13.81
C ARG A 122 9.75 0.40 -14.03
N ALA A 123 10.07 0.94 -15.21
CA ALA A 123 11.43 1.22 -15.66
C ALA A 123 12.21 2.31 -14.87
N ALA A 124 11.79 2.63 -13.65
CA ALA A 124 12.30 3.73 -12.82
C ALA A 124 12.19 5.08 -13.52
N ASP A 125 11.09 5.30 -14.24
CA ASP A 125 10.81 6.60 -14.84
C ASP A 125 10.57 7.68 -13.75
N PRO A 126 10.88 8.95 -14.04
CA PRO A 126 10.76 10.03 -13.05
C PRO A 126 9.37 10.14 -12.42
N THR A 127 8.31 9.93 -13.21
CA THR A 127 6.93 10.01 -12.72
C THR A 127 6.63 8.93 -11.69
N SER A 128 7.09 7.70 -11.91
CA SER A 128 6.91 6.60 -10.96
C SER A 128 7.69 6.82 -9.66
N ILE A 129 8.89 7.40 -9.75
CA ILE A 129 9.68 7.77 -8.57
C ILE A 129 8.98 8.85 -7.74
N GLU A 130 8.45 9.91 -8.37
CA GLU A 130 7.73 10.97 -7.66
C GLU A 130 6.41 10.48 -7.03
N LYS A 131 5.70 9.56 -7.69
CA LYS A 131 4.55 8.88 -7.08
C LYS A 131 4.95 8.10 -5.84
N LEU A 132 6.07 7.38 -5.88
CA LEU A 132 6.56 6.62 -4.75
C LEU A 132 6.98 7.52 -3.59
N LYS A 133 7.67 8.64 -3.87
CA LYS A 133 7.98 9.67 -2.87
C LYS A 133 6.73 10.19 -2.17
N CYS A 134 5.69 10.52 -2.94
CA CYS A 134 4.43 11.01 -2.38
C CYS A 134 3.77 9.98 -1.45
N ILE A 135 3.69 8.71 -1.89
CA ILE A 135 3.12 7.61 -1.10
C ILE A 135 3.92 7.36 0.18
N VAL A 136 5.25 7.31 0.08
CA VAL A 136 6.11 7.11 1.25
C VAL A 136 5.99 8.28 2.21
N GLN A 137 5.96 9.52 1.70
CA GLN A 137 5.80 10.71 2.53
C GLN A 137 4.46 10.72 3.27
N TYR A 138 3.38 10.27 2.64
CA TYR A 138 2.09 10.08 3.33
C TYR A 138 2.26 9.19 4.57
N PHE A 139 2.89 8.03 4.44
CA PHE A 139 3.12 7.13 5.57
C PHE A 139 4.14 7.68 6.58
N THR A 140 5.17 8.42 6.14
CA THR A 140 6.12 9.07 7.05
C THR A 140 5.42 10.08 7.95
N VAL A 141 4.51 10.88 7.41
CA VAL A 141 3.68 11.81 8.20
C VAL A 141 2.77 11.05 9.17
N LEU A 142 2.19 9.93 8.75
CA LEU A 142 1.39 9.08 9.66
C LEU A 142 2.21 8.50 10.80
N ALA A 143 3.42 8.02 10.52
CA ALA A 143 4.34 7.51 11.52
C ALA A 143 4.65 8.61 12.55
N ALA A 144 5.05 9.80 12.09
CA ALA A 144 5.35 10.94 12.96
C ALA A 144 4.16 11.32 13.85
N ARG A 145 2.94 11.38 13.30
CA ARG A 145 1.70 11.66 14.08
C ARG A 145 1.45 10.62 15.17
N LYS A 146 1.70 9.34 14.87
CA LYS A 146 1.52 8.27 15.83
C LYS A 146 2.53 8.36 16.97
N HIS A 147 3.78 8.68 16.65
CA HIS A 147 4.83 8.91 17.65
C HIS A 147 4.57 10.14 18.53
N SER A 148 3.96 11.20 17.98
CA SER A 148 3.63 12.40 18.75
C SER A 148 2.36 12.27 19.60
N GLY A 149 1.70 11.10 19.61
CA GLY A 149 0.45 10.88 20.34
C GLY A 149 -0.73 11.67 19.77
N ALA A 150 -0.65 12.10 18.51
CA ALA A 150 -1.73 12.85 17.88
C ALA A 150 -3.01 11.99 17.79
N PRO A 151 -4.21 12.62 17.79
CA PRO A 151 -5.46 11.89 17.67
C PRO A 151 -5.52 10.98 16.44
N ALA A 152 -6.21 9.84 16.62
CA ALA A 152 -6.45 8.89 15.54
C ALA A 152 -7.16 9.54 14.35
N LEU A 153 -6.86 9.04 13.15
CA LEU A 153 -7.45 9.52 11.91
C LEU A 153 -8.91 9.04 11.75
N GLN A 154 -9.83 9.78 12.35
CA GLN A 154 -11.25 9.43 12.41
C GLN A 154 -12.11 10.11 11.32
N GLN A 155 -11.58 11.08 10.58
CA GLN A 155 -12.34 11.73 9.52
C GLN A 155 -12.79 10.70 8.49
N THR A 156 -14.08 10.70 8.19
CA THR A 156 -14.70 9.78 7.23
C THR A 156 -14.69 10.40 5.83
N VAL A 157 -14.39 9.59 4.83
CA VAL A 157 -14.36 9.94 3.42
C VAL A 157 -15.45 9.15 2.70
N LEU A 158 -16.24 9.85 1.88
CA LEU A 158 -17.27 9.27 1.03
C LEU A 158 -16.70 8.94 -0.35
N PHE A 159 -16.77 7.67 -0.73
CA PHE A 159 -16.53 7.20 -2.09
C PHE A 159 -17.87 6.85 -2.71
N GLN A 160 -18.27 7.51 -3.79
CA GLN A 160 -19.57 7.31 -4.43
C GLN A 160 -19.39 7.08 -5.93
N ARG A 161 -20.20 6.17 -6.49
CA ARG A 161 -20.40 6.07 -7.93
C ARG A 161 -21.75 6.68 -8.28
N ARG A 162 -21.75 7.63 -9.21
CA ARG A 162 -22.96 8.23 -9.79
C ARG A 162 -23.17 7.67 -11.18
N ILE A 163 -24.40 7.30 -11.52
CA ILE A 163 -24.77 6.99 -12.89
C ILE A 163 -25.00 8.34 -13.57
N GLY A 164 -24.25 8.60 -14.64
CA GLY A 164 -24.38 9.80 -15.48
C GLY A 164 -25.14 9.49 -16.75
#